data_AF-A0A4U5MJJ2-F1
#
_entry.id   AF-A0A4U5MJJ2-F1
#
_cell.length_a   1.000
_cell.length_b   1.000
_cell.length_c   1.000
_cell.angle_alpha   90.00
_cell.angle_beta   90.00
_cell.angle_gamma   90.00
#
_symmetry.space_group_name_H-M   'P 1'
#
loop_
_entity.id
_entity.type
_entity.pdbx_description
1 polymer ?
#
loop_
_entity_poly.entity_id
_entity_poly.type
_entity_poly.pdbx_seq_one_letter_code
_entity_poly.pdbx_strand_id
1 'polypeptide(L)'
;MDTLRKEIKGFGVTCCILEPGIFKTPLLDVDMHNARVNQVWAKLSEEQRAEYGESYKDYFAKNWNEAMHRLGTDKTHYVVDNYYHAITAKYPRLRYRCGWDAILFYVPISYLPTEVEDWIFRKLAKQDVLPVAIEEEMKKKKM
;
A
#
# COMPACT_ATOMS: atom_id res chain seq x y z
N MET A 1 12.76 -1.84 11.23
CA MET A 1 13.04 -3.26 10.90
C MET A 1 14.52 -3.55 10.73
N ASP A 2 15.27 -2.81 9.91
CA ASP A 2 16.72 -3.04 9.78
C ASP A 2 17.53 -2.81 11.06
N THR A 3 17.09 -1.90 11.92
CA THR A 3 17.69 -1.65 13.23
C THR A 3 17.69 -2.93 14.08
N LEU A 4 16.52 -3.54 14.27
CA LEU A 4 16.39 -4.77 15.06
C LEU A 4 17.28 -5.90 14.53
N ARG A 5 17.33 -6.10 13.21
CA ARG A 5 18.21 -7.09 12.57
C ARG A 5 19.69 -6.88 12.89
N LYS A 6 20.13 -5.62 13.02
CA LYS A 6 21.52 -5.29 13.37
C LYS A 6 21.78 -5.48 14.86
N GLU A 7 20.87 -5.04 15.71
CA GLU A 7 20.99 -5.09 17.17
C GLU A 7 21.04 -6.53 17.70
N ILE A 8 20.13 -7.39 17.22
CA ILE A 8 20.03 -8.76 17.76
C ILE A 8 21.10 -9.70 17.21
N LYS A 9 21.85 -9.28 16.19
CA LYS A 9 22.90 -10.10 15.57
C LYS A 9 24.00 -10.46 16.56
N GLY A 10 24.30 -9.59 17.53
CA GLY A 10 25.26 -9.87 18.60
C GLY A 10 24.85 -11.05 19.50
N PHE A 11 23.55 -11.36 19.55
CA PHE A 11 23.00 -12.49 20.31
C PHE A 11 22.93 -13.78 19.49
N GLY A 12 23.50 -13.81 18.28
CA GLY A 12 23.44 -14.97 17.37
C GLY A 12 22.07 -15.19 16.73
N VAL A 13 21.13 -14.24 16.85
CA VAL A 13 19.79 -14.34 16.25
C VAL A 13 19.82 -13.79 14.84
N THR A 14 19.34 -14.58 13.89
CA THR A 14 19.17 -14.15 12.48
C THR A 14 17.77 -13.59 12.28
N CYS A 15 17.68 -12.37 11.76
CA CYS A 15 16.41 -11.75 11.38
C CYS A 15 16.36 -11.58 9.85
N CYS A 16 15.28 -12.10 9.26
CA CYS A 16 14.94 -11.97 7.85
C CYS A 16 13.69 -11.08 7.73
N ILE A 17 13.66 -10.16 6.77
CA ILE A 17 12.49 -9.32 6.50
C ILE A 17 11.85 -9.75 5.18
N LEU A 18 10.55 -10.04 5.24
CA LEU A 18 9.74 -10.41 4.09
C LEU A 18 8.87 -9.22 3.71
N GLU A 19 8.89 -8.88 2.43
CA GLU A 19 8.20 -7.72 1.88
C GLU A 19 7.38 -8.19 0.67
N PRO A 20 6.17 -8.69 0.91
CA PRO A 20 5.23 -9.02 -0.12
C PRO A 20 4.73 -7.77 -0.85
N GLY A 21 4.56 -7.89 -2.17
CA GLY A 21 3.73 -7.00 -2.95
C GLY A 21 2.23 -7.24 -2.70
N ILE A 22 1.41 -7.02 -3.71
CA ILE A 22 -0.04 -7.13 -3.65
C ILE A 22 -0.43 -8.60 -3.90
N PHE A 23 -0.95 -9.26 -2.87
CA PHE A 23 -1.48 -10.62 -2.96
C PHE A 23 -2.97 -10.66 -2.62
N LYS A 24 -3.74 -11.42 -3.39
CA LYS A 24 -5.16 -11.68 -3.17
C LYS A 24 -5.33 -12.58 -1.95
N THR A 25 -5.45 -11.93 -0.81
CA THR A 25 -5.74 -12.51 0.51
C THR A 25 -7.05 -11.88 1.03
N PRO A 26 -7.63 -12.38 2.14
CA PRO A 26 -8.80 -11.73 2.75
C PRO A 26 -8.59 -10.25 3.10
N LEU A 27 -7.35 -9.76 3.15
CA LEU A 27 -7.05 -8.33 3.32
C LEU A 27 -7.56 -7.47 2.15
N LEU A 28 -7.61 -8.03 0.95
CA LEU A 28 -8.14 -7.39 -0.26
C LEU A 28 -9.62 -7.70 -0.50
N ASP A 29 -10.32 -8.30 0.47
CA ASP A 29 -11.75 -8.49 0.34
C ASP A 29 -12.47 -7.14 0.23
N VAL A 30 -13.32 -7.02 -0.80
CA VAL A 30 -14.01 -5.77 -1.18
C VAL A 30 -14.94 -5.31 -0.07
N ASP A 31 -15.74 -6.22 0.48
CA ASP A 31 -16.74 -5.88 1.48
C ASP A 31 -16.05 -5.51 2.81
N MET A 32 -15.01 -6.25 3.19
CA MET A 32 -14.18 -5.91 4.34
C MET A 32 -13.47 -4.57 4.14
N HIS A 33 -13.01 -4.23 2.93
CA HIS A 33 -12.41 -2.92 2.65
C HIS A 33 -13.44 -1.80 2.79
N ASN A 34 -14.60 -1.94 2.15
CA ASN A 34 -15.68 -0.96 2.23
C ASN A 34 -16.17 -0.75 3.66
N ALA A 35 -16.29 -1.84 4.44
CA ALA A 35 -16.63 -1.75 5.86
C ALA A 35 -15.59 -0.96 6.66
N ARG A 36 -14.30 -1.18 6.41
CA ARG A 36 -13.21 -0.41 7.05
C ARG A 36 -13.28 1.08 6.69
N VAL A 37 -13.49 1.41 5.41
CA VAL A 37 -13.64 2.80 4.95
C VAL A 37 -14.84 3.46 5.62
N ASN A 38 -16.00 2.80 5.62
CA ASN A 38 -17.22 3.31 6.26
C ASN A 38 -17.05 3.47 7.78
N GLN A 39 -16.35 2.56 8.44
CA GLN A 39 -16.07 2.66 9.88
C GLN A 39 -15.19 3.86 10.20
N VAL A 40 -14.18 4.16 9.38
CA VAL A 40 -13.35 5.35 9.54
C VAL A 40 -14.17 6.61 9.26
N TRP A 41 -14.95 6.62 8.19
CA TRP A 41 -15.84 7.74 7.82
C TRP A 41 -16.83 8.11 8.92
N ALA A 42 -17.44 7.11 9.57
CA ALA A 42 -18.39 7.32 10.66
C ALA A 42 -17.75 7.97 11.90
N LYS A 43 -16.43 7.79 12.10
CA LYS A 43 -15.67 8.38 13.21
C LYS A 43 -15.19 9.81 12.94
N LEU A 44 -15.27 10.27 11.69
CA LEU A 44 -14.88 11.64 11.34
C LEU A 44 -15.87 12.65 11.94
N SER A 45 -15.34 13.82 12.30
CA SER A 45 -16.17 14.98 12.64
C SER A 45 -16.97 15.44 11.41
N GLU A 46 -17.99 16.26 11.66
CA GLU A 46 -18.81 16.82 10.59
C GLU A 46 -17.98 17.72 9.65
N GLU A 47 -17.07 18.53 10.20
CA GLU A 47 -16.14 19.36 9.45
C GLU A 47 -15.26 18.50 8.51
N GLN A 48 -14.67 17.43 9.01
CA GLN A 48 -13.85 16.52 8.19
C GLN A 48 -14.66 15.84 7.08
N ARG A 49 -15.89 15.42 7.37
CA ARG A 49 -16.76 14.83 6.33
C ARG A 49 -17.11 15.84 5.25
N ALA A 50 -17.34 17.11 5.61
CA ALA A 50 -17.58 18.18 4.66
C ALA A 50 -16.33 18.49 3.81
N GLU A 51 -15.13 18.47 4.41
CA GLU A 51 -13.86 18.73 3.73
C GLU A 51 -13.56 17.68 2.65
N TYR A 52 -13.72 16.40 2.99
CA TYR A 52 -13.50 15.31 2.04
C TYR A 52 -14.64 15.16 1.05
N GLY A 53 -15.89 15.16 1.53
CA GLY A 53 -17.07 14.83 0.75
C GLY A 53 -17.28 13.32 0.55
N GLU A 54 -18.54 12.90 0.57
CA GLU A 54 -18.91 11.49 0.43
C GLU A 54 -18.59 10.94 -0.97
N SER A 55 -18.72 11.77 -2.00
CA SER A 55 -18.33 11.42 -3.39
C SER A 55 -16.87 11.01 -3.50
N TYR A 56 -15.96 11.74 -2.84
CA TYR A 56 -14.54 11.43 -2.81
C TYR A 56 -14.26 10.13 -2.06
N LYS A 57 -14.90 9.94 -0.90
CA LYS A 57 -14.79 8.70 -0.11
C LYS A 57 -15.23 7.48 -0.94
N ASP A 58 -16.37 7.54 -1.61
CA ASP A 58 -16.88 6.42 -2.40
C ASP A 58 -16.01 6.16 -3.65
N TYR A 59 -15.54 7.23 -4.31
CA TYR A 59 -14.55 7.15 -5.38
C TYR A 59 -13.26 6.46 -4.93
N PHE A 60 -12.73 6.86 -3.78
CA PHE A 60 -11.52 6.26 -3.20
C PHE A 60 -11.70 4.76 -2.96
N ALA A 61 -12.79 4.36 -2.29
CA ALA A 61 -13.05 2.96 -1.97
C ALA A 61 -13.16 2.10 -3.24
N LYS A 62 -13.89 2.60 -4.25
CA LYS A 62 -14.03 1.91 -5.54
C LYS A 62 -12.68 1.76 -6.25
N ASN A 63 -11.96 2.85 -6.44
CA ASN A 63 -10.69 2.83 -7.18
C ASN A 63 -9.62 2.01 -6.48
N TRP A 64 -9.57 2.05 -5.15
CA TRP A 64 -8.65 1.22 -4.39
C TRP A 64 -8.92 -0.27 -4.60
N ASN A 65 -10.19 -0.70 -4.46
CA ASN A 65 -10.59 -2.08 -4.72
C ASN A 65 -10.22 -2.52 -6.14
N GLU A 66 -10.59 -1.74 -7.16
CA GLU A 66 -10.27 -2.06 -8.56
C GLU A 66 -8.75 -2.17 -8.80
N ALA A 67 -7.97 -1.21 -8.30
CA ALA A 67 -6.51 -1.19 -8.48
C ALA A 67 -5.84 -2.38 -7.80
N MET A 68 -6.18 -2.66 -6.53
CA MET A 68 -5.59 -3.75 -5.76
C MET A 68 -5.97 -5.12 -6.32
N HIS A 69 -7.22 -5.32 -6.77
CA HIS A 69 -7.62 -6.57 -7.41
C HIS A 69 -6.98 -6.79 -8.78
N ARG A 70 -6.75 -5.71 -9.54
CA ARG A 70 -6.09 -5.77 -10.85
C ARG A 70 -4.60 -6.09 -10.72
N LEU A 71 -3.90 -5.44 -9.79
CA LEU A 71 -2.47 -5.62 -9.57
C LEU A 71 -2.15 -6.89 -8.76
N GLY A 72 -3.08 -7.29 -7.90
CA GLY A 72 -2.89 -8.39 -6.98
C GLY A 72 -2.76 -9.75 -7.68
N THR A 73 -1.82 -10.57 -7.21
CA THR A 73 -1.67 -11.96 -7.64
C THR A 73 -2.34 -12.93 -6.67
N ASP A 74 -2.90 -14.02 -7.19
CA ASP A 74 -3.43 -15.17 -6.45
C ASP A 74 -2.33 -16.17 -6.02
N LYS A 75 -1.08 -15.95 -6.45
CA LYS A 75 0.07 -16.83 -6.16
C LYS A 75 0.64 -16.63 -4.77
N THR A 76 -0.20 -16.73 -3.74
CA THR A 76 0.16 -16.55 -2.33
C THR A 76 1.30 -17.47 -1.86
N HIS A 77 1.48 -18.61 -2.52
CA HIS A 77 2.61 -19.53 -2.26
C HIS A 77 3.98 -18.86 -2.39
N TYR A 78 4.15 -17.80 -3.19
CA TYR A 78 5.42 -17.05 -3.24
C TYR A 78 5.84 -16.48 -1.89
N VAL A 79 4.87 -16.10 -1.06
CA VAL A 79 5.14 -15.64 0.31
C VAL A 79 5.48 -16.82 1.21
N VAL A 80 4.73 -17.91 1.10
CA VAL A 80 4.93 -19.14 1.90
C VAL A 80 6.29 -19.76 1.63
N ASP A 81 6.68 -19.88 0.37
CA ASP A 81 7.97 -20.45 -0.04
C ASP A 81 9.14 -19.60 0.46
N ASN A 82 8.99 -18.26 0.44
CA ASN A 82 9.99 -17.36 1.00
C ASN A 82 10.08 -17.47 2.53
N TYR A 83 8.95 -17.65 3.23
CA TYR A 83 8.97 -17.97 4.67
C TYR A 83 9.68 -19.29 4.92
N TYR A 84 9.35 -20.34 4.16
CA TYR A 84 9.97 -21.66 4.28
C TYR A 84 11.48 -21.58 4.07
N HIS A 85 11.95 -20.90 3.03
CA HIS A 85 13.37 -20.68 2.81
C HIS A 85 14.02 -19.85 3.93
N ALA A 86 13.35 -18.81 4.44
CA ALA A 86 13.88 -17.97 5.51
C ALA A 86 14.15 -18.73 6.81
N ILE A 87 13.34 -19.74 7.14
CA ILE A 87 13.46 -20.51 8.38
C ILE A 87 14.28 -21.79 8.24
N THR A 88 14.40 -22.37 7.04
CA THR A 88 15.08 -23.66 6.82
C THR A 88 16.46 -23.55 6.19
N ALA A 89 16.77 -22.45 5.48
CA ALA A 89 18.05 -22.32 4.78
C ALA A 89 19.23 -22.20 5.76
N LYS A 90 20.34 -22.86 5.45
CA LYS A 90 21.61 -22.70 6.18
C LYS A 90 22.10 -21.24 6.13
N TYR A 91 21.86 -20.55 5.01
CA TYR A 91 22.22 -19.16 4.78
C TYR A 91 21.01 -18.40 4.21
N PRO A 92 20.04 -17.99 5.05
CA PRO A 92 18.87 -17.31 4.57
C PRO A 92 19.22 -15.90 4.07
N ARG A 93 18.48 -15.40 3.10
CA ARG A 93 18.56 -13.99 2.68
C ARG A 93 18.08 -13.11 3.83
N LEU A 94 18.70 -11.95 4.01
CA LEU A 94 18.25 -10.99 5.02
C LEU A 94 16.95 -10.29 4.63
N ARG A 95 16.61 -10.30 3.33
CA ARG A 95 15.45 -9.63 2.77
C ARG A 95 14.85 -10.44 1.62
N TYR A 96 13.55 -10.71 1.67
CA TYR A 96 12.79 -11.42 0.65
C TYR A 96 11.74 -10.49 0.07
N ARG A 97 11.85 -10.22 -1.23
CA ARG A 97 10.82 -9.51 -1.99
C ARG A 97 9.91 -10.56 -2.61
N CYS A 98 8.61 -10.54 -2.28
CA CYS A 98 7.67 -11.54 -2.76
C CYS A 98 6.74 -10.91 -3.79
N GLY A 99 6.65 -11.48 -4.99
CA GLY A 99 5.78 -10.99 -6.07
C GLY A 99 6.54 -10.18 -7.11
N TRP A 100 5.98 -10.18 -8.33
CA TRP A 100 6.57 -9.50 -9.48
C TRP A 100 6.53 -7.98 -9.30
N ASP A 101 5.46 -7.46 -8.69
CA ASP A 101 5.24 -6.05 -8.40
C ASP A 101 6.24 -5.55 -7.34
N ALA A 102 6.48 -6.33 -6.29
CA ALA A 102 7.54 -6.01 -5.32
C ALA A 102 8.91 -5.89 -6.00
N ILE A 103 9.25 -6.83 -6.88
CA ILE A 103 10.59 -6.92 -7.50
C ILE A 103 10.77 -5.90 -8.64
N LEU A 104 9.77 -5.74 -9.50
CA LEU A 104 9.88 -4.98 -10.76
C LEU A 104 9.27 -3.59 -10.69
N PHE A 105 8.43 -3.30 -9.70
CA PHE A 105 7.77 -2.00 -9.55
C PHE A 105 8.24 -1.27 -8.29
N TYR A 106 7.96 -1.82 -7.09
CA TYR A 106 8.24 -1.13 -5.83
C TYR A 106 9.73 -0.99 -5.54
N VAL A 107 10.54 -2.04 -5.78
CA VAL A 107 11.99 -1.97 -5.56
C VAL A 107 12.66 -0.94 -6.47
N PRO A 108 12.46 -0.92 -7.80
CA PRO A 108 13.05 0.12 -8.65
C PRO A 108 12.61 1.54 -8.27
N ILE A 109 11.32 1.74 -7.97
CA ILE A 109 10.80 3.05 -7.57
C ILE A 109 11.45 3.54 -6.28
N SER A 110 11.72 2.66 -5.30
CA SER A 110 12.35 3.03 -4.03
C SER A 110 13.76 3.60 -4.14
N TYR A 111 14.41 3.48 -5.30
CA TYR A 111 15.73 4.07 -5.57
C TYR A 111 15.66 5.41 -6.32
N LEU A 112 14.47 5.86 -6.72
CA LEU A 112 14.30 7.13 -7.41
C LEU A 112 14.30 8.30 -6.41
N PRO A 113 14.59 9.54 -6.86
CA PRO A 113 14.35 10.73 -6.04
C PRO A 113 12.87 10.83 -5.65
N THR A 114 12.60 11.35 -4.45
CA THR A 114 11.24 11.45 -3.89
C THR A 114 10.30 12.22 -4.81
N GLU A 115 10.79 13.25 -5.49
CA GLU A 115 9.98 14.04 -6.44
C GLU A 115 9.52 13.22 -7.64
N VAL A 116 10.36 12.28 -8.11
CA VAL A 116 10.05 11.40 -9.23
C VAL A 116 9.07 10.32 -8.78
N GLU A 117 9.29 9.74 -7.60
CA GLU A 117 8.36 8.80 -6.98
C GLU A 117 6.96 9.40 -6.84
N ASP A 118 6.85 10.59 -6.25
CA ASP A 118 5.59 11.34 -6.11
C ASP A 118 4.91 11.58 -7.45
N TRP A 119 5.69 11.95 -8.47
CA TRP A 119 5.16 12.18 -9.81
C TRP A 119 4.60 10.89 -10.43
N ILE A 120 5.31 9.75 -10.30
CA ILE A 120 4.84 8.45 -10.79
C ILE A 120 3.51 8.07 -10.14
N PHE A 121 3.42 8.16 -8.80
CA PHE A 121 2.21 7.78 -8.08
C PHE A 121 1.03 8.69 -8.41
N ARG A 122 1.23 10.00 -8.51
CA ARG A 122 0.18 10.95 -8.95
C ARG A 122 -0.34 10.61 -10.34
N LYS A 123 0.52 10.19 -11.27
CA LYS A 123 0.12 9.82 -12.63
C LYS A 123 -0.60 8.46 -12.68
N LEU A 124 -0.19 7.50 -11.86
CA LEU A 124 -0.81 6.18 -11.80
C LEU A 124 -2.18 6.20 -11.11
N ALA A 125 -2.34 7.01 -10.06
CA ALA A 125 -3.56 7.08 -9.29
C ALA A 125 -4.74 7.70 -10.05
N LYS A 126 -4.49 8.51 -11.10
CA LYS A 126 -5.49 9.21 -11.93
C LYS A 126 -6.66 9.73 -11.11
N GLN A 127 -6.42 10.76 -10.29
CA GLN A 127 -7.41 11.29 -9.37
C GLN A 127 -8.43 12.19 -10.10
N ASP A 128 -9.53 11.57 -10.51
CA ASP A 128 -10.63 12.21 -11.24
C ASP A 128 -11.61 12.94 -10.31
N VAL A 129 -11.76 12.47 -9.06
CA VAL A 129 -12.57 13.10 -8.02
C VAL A 129 -11.64 13.62 -6.94
N LEU A 130 -11.82 14.88 -6.55
CA LEU A 130 -11.04 15.54 -5.53
C LEU A 130 -11.85 15.69 -4.23
N PRO A 131 -11.19 15.86 -3.08
CA PRO A 131 -11.84 16.34 -1.87
C PRO A 131 -12.57 17.66 -2.12
N VAL A 132 -13.76 17.81 -1.54
CA VAL A 132 -14.62 19.00 -1.72
C VAL A 132 -13.87 20.30 -1.41
N ALA A 133 -13.08 20.35 -0.33
CA ALA A 133 -12.32 21.54 0.02
C ALA A 133 -11.33 21.97 -1.08
N ILE A 134 -10.68 21.02 -1.74
CA ILE A 134 -9.75 21.30 -2.86
C ILE A 134 -10.54 21.82 -4.07
N GLU A 135 -11.69 21.22 -4.39
CA GLU A 135 -12.54 21.70 -5.48
C GLU A 135 -13.00 23.14 -5.25
N GLU A 136 -13.37 23.49 -4.02
CA GLU A 136 -13.75 24.85 -3.65
C GLU A 136 -12.59 25.84 -3.75
N GLU A 137 -11.40 25.48 -3.28
CA GLU A 137 -10.20 26.30 -3.46
C GLU A 137 -9.86 26.54 -4.93
N MET A 138 -9.99 25.51 -5.77
CA MET A 138 -9.75 25.65 -7.21
C MET A 138 -10.79 26.54 -7.89
N LYS A 139 -12.05 26.52 -7.45
CA LYS A 139 -13.09 27.43 -7.92
C LYS A 139 -12.79 28.87 -7.50
N LYS A 140 -12.38 29.09 -6.25
CA LYS A 140 -11.99 30.42 -5.73
C LYS A 140 -10.79 31.02 -6.48
N LYS A 141 -9.80 30.21 -6.86
CA LYS A 141 -8.62 30.66 -7.64
C LYS A 141 -8.91 30.98 -9.10
N LYS A 142 -10.06 30.54 -9.64
CA LYS A 142 -10.50 30.79 -11.03
C LYS A 142 -11.41 32.01 -11.17
N MET A 143 -11.88 32.57 -10.05
CA MET A 143 -12.71 33.77 -9.98
C MET A 143 -11.83 35.00 -9.72
#